data_AF-A0A524KZ23-F1
#
_entry.id   AF-A0A524KZ23-F1
#
_cell.length_a   1.000
_cell.length_b   1.000
_cell.length_c   1.000
_cell.angle_alpha   90.00
_cell.angle_beta   90.00
_cell.angle_gamma   90.00
#
_symmetry.space_group_name_H-M   'P 1'
#
loop_
_entity.id
_entity.type
_entity.pdbx_description
1 polymer ?
#
loop_
_entity_poly.entity_id
_entity_poly.type
_entity_poly.pdbx_seq_one_letter_code
_entity_poly.pdbx_strand_id
1 'polypeptide(L)' 'MLKTFDEVLNKAKDYGPKKMVVASAGAEDVLKAVEAARKERLTDSILVGDKKEIIQIANEMGIDPANYEIIDKTDKTEA' A
#
# COMPACT_ATOMS: atom_id res chain seq x y z
N MET A 1 -26.01 -10.19 -1.83
CA MET A 1 -24.65 -10.73 -2.06
C MET A 1 -24.02 -9.96 -3.20
N LEU A 2 -22.75 -9.60 -3.07
CA LEU A 2 -21.95 -8.99 -4.14
C LEU A 2 -21.56 -10.09 -5.13
N LYS A 3 -21.72 -9.85 -6.43
CA LYS A 3 -21.59 -10.87 -7.49
C LYS A 3 -20.40 -10.66 -8.43
N THR A 4 -19.86 -9.45 -8.47
CA THR A 4 -18.71 -9.09 -9.31
C THR A 4 -17.63 -8.40 -8.48
N PHE A 5 -16.41 -8.37 -8.99
CA PHE A 5 -15.33 -7.63 -8.35
C PHE A 5 -15.63 -6.13 -8.29
N ASP A 6 -16.24 -5.56 -9.34
CA ASP A 6 -16.63 -4.15 -9.38
C ASP A 6 -17.65 -3.81 -8.29
N GLU A 7 -18.60 -4.70 -8.01
CA GLU A 7 -19.54 -4.53 -6.89
C GLU A 7 -18.80 -4.51 -5.54
N VAL A 8 -17.81 -5.39 -5.35
CA VAL A 8 -16.97 -5.41 -4.13
C VAL A 8 -16.15 -4.12 -4.02
N LEU A 9 -15.52 -3.69 -5.10
CA LEU A 9 -14.69 -2.50 -5.16
C LEU A 9 -15.49 -1.23 -4.86
N ASN A 10 -16.64 -1.07 -5.52
CA ASN A 10 -17.53 0.08 -5.29
C ASN A 10 -18.05 0.09 -3.86
N LYS A 11 -18.43 -1.09 -3.34
CA LYS A 11 -18.88 -1.19 -1.95
C LYS A 11 -17.77 -0.84 -0.95
N ALA A 12 -16.52 -1.22 -1.24
CA ALA A 12 -15.38 -0.85 -0.41
C ALA A 12 -15.14 0.67 -0.39
N LYS A 13 -15.27 1.35 -1.55
CA LYS A 13 -15.15 2.82 -1.65
C LYS A 13 -16.20 3.55 -0.82
N ASP A 14 -17.43 3.03 -0.74
CA ASP A 14 -18.51 3.61 0.09
C ASP A 14 -18.13 3.71 1.58
N TYR A 15 -17.31 2.78 2.08
CA TYR A 15 -16.87 2.77 3.49
C TYR A 15 -15.74 3.77 3.78
N GLY A 16 -15.18 4.39 2.74
CA GLY A 16 -14.02 5.27 2.80
C GLY A 16 -12.72 4.53 3.15
N PRO A 17 -11.59 5.27 3.18
CA PRO A 17 -10.28 4.67 3.39
C PRO A 17 -10.19 4.00 4.76
N LYS A 18 -9.51 2.85 4.79
CA LYS A 18 -9.15 2.14 6.04
C LYS A 18 -7.65 2.16 6.24
N LYS A 19 -7.23 2.27 7.50
CA LYS A 19 -5.82 2.11 7.84
C LYS A 19 -5.39 0.67 7.63
N MET A 20 -4.30 0.47 6.88
CA MET A 20 -3.76 -0.84 6.53
C MET A 20 -2.25 -0.84 6.74
N VAL A 21 -1.72 -1.90 7.35
CA VAL A 21 -0.27 -2.10 7.48
C VAL A 21 0.18 -3.11 6.43
N VAL A 22 1.28 -2.80 5.73
CA VAL A 22 1.87 -3.68 4.72
C VAL A 22 3.27 -4.07 5.19
N ALA A 23 3.43 -5.34 5.56
CA ALA A 23 4.73 -5.91 5.90
C ALA A 23 5.56 -6.15 4.63
N SER A 24 6.88 -6.03 4.74
CA SER A 24 7.83 -6.24 3.65
C SER A 24 7.45 -5.46 2.38
N ALA A 25 7.13 -4.18 2.54
CA ALA A 25 6.59 -3.32 1.48
C ALA A 25 7.58 -2.96 0.35
N GLY A 26 8.81 -3.48 0.38
CA GLY A 26 9.85 -3.20 -0.60
C GLY A 26 9.69 -3.93 -1.94
N ALA A 27 8.56 -4.56 -2.23
CA ALA A 27 8.31 -5.20 -3.53
C ALA A 27 7.56 -4.26 -4.48
N GLU A 28 7.95 -4.22 -5.75
CA GLU A 28 7.38 -3.32 -6.77
C GLU A 28 5.87 -3.54 -6.97
N ASP A 29 5.44 -4.79 -7.06
CA ASP A 29 4.04 -5.17 -7.22
C ASP A 29 3.19 -4.78 -5.99
N VAL A 30 3.76 -4.91 -4.79
CA VAL A 30 3.15 -4.47 -3.54
C VAL A 30 2.97 -2.95 -3.52
N LEU A 31 4.00 -2.17 -3.83
CA LEU A 31 3.90 -0.70 -3.90
C LEU A 31 2.92 -0.25 -4.97
N LYS A 32 2.87 -0.94 -6.12
CA LYS A 32 1.89 -0.68 -7.17
C LYS A 32 0.46 -0.87 -6.67
N ALA A 33 0.20 -1.96 -5.96
CA ALA A 33 -1.12 -2.29 -5.42
C ALA A 33 -1.53 -1.28 -4.34
N VAL A 34 -0.61 -0.89 -3.46
CA VAL A 34 -0.86 0.10 -2.42
C VAL A 34 -1.17 1.48 -3.03
N GLU A 35 -0.42 1.92 -4.03
CA GLU A 35 -0.69 3.19 -4.72
C GLU A 35 -2.02 3.17 -5.48
N ALA A 36 -2.37 2.07 -6.13
CA ALA A 36 -3.68 1.91 -6.73
C ALA A 36 -4.80 2.02 -5.68
N ALA A 37 -4.64 1.33 -4.54
CA ALA A 37 -5.61 1.39 -3.45
C ALA A 37 -5.75 2.80 -2.85
N ARG A 38 -4.64 3.53 -2.68
CA ARG A 38 -4.63 4.92 -2.23
C ARG A 38 -5.35 5.86 -3.21
N LYS A 39 -5.04 5.76 -4.51
CA LYS A 39 -5.68 6.55 -5.58
C LYS A 39 -7.18 6.32 -5.65
N GLU A 40 -7.61 5.09 -5.40
CA GLU A 40 -9.02 4.69 -5.32
C GLU A 40 -9.68 5.04 -3.96
N ARG A 41 -8.93 5.69 -3.05
CA ARG A 41 -9.36 6.08 -1.70
C ARG A 41 -9.84 4.91 -0.83
N LEU A 42 -9.24 3.74 -1.02
CA LEU A 42 -9.56 2.52 -0.28
C LEU A 42 -8.73 2.40 1.01
N THR A 43 -7.50 2.89 1.00
CA THR A 43 -6.58 2.70 2.12
C THR A 43 -5.73 3.93 2.43
N ASP A 44 -5.45 4.10 3.73
CA ASP A 44 -4.38 4.94 4.26
C ASP A 44 -3.30 3.98 4.79
N SER A 45 -2.24 3.76 4.01
CA SER A 45 -1.33 2.63 4.24
C SER A 45 -0.08 3.02 5.04
N ILE A 46 0.34 2.14 5.95
CA ILE A 46 1.61 2.19 6.67
C ILE A 46 2.51 1.09 6.09
N LEU A 47 3.66 1.48 5.55
CA LEU A 47 4.61 0.59 4.89
C LEU A 47 5.70 0.19 5.89
N VAL A 48 5.94 -1.11 6.05
CA VAL A 48 6.96 -1.63 6.96
C VAL A 48 7.99 -2.43 6.15
N GLY A 49 9.28 -2.12 6.32
CA GLY A 49 10.37 -2.82 5.64
C GLY A 49 11.63 -1.97 5.57
N ASP A 50 12.55 -2.32 4.66
CA ASP A 50 13.73 -1.48 4.40
C ASP A 50 13.29 -0.15 3.78
N LYS A 51 13.44 0.93 4.57
CA LYS A 51 12.98 2.25 4.15
C LYS A 51 13.67 2.75 2.89
N LYS A 52 14.95 2.41 2.68
CA LYS A 52 15.69 2.85 1.49
C LYS A 52 15.19 2.14 0.25
N GLU A 53 15.00 0.82 0.35
CA GLU A 53 14.43 0.00 -0.74
C GLU A 53 13.03 0.49 -1.13
N ILE A 54 12.15 0.72 -0.14
CA ILE A 54 10.80 1.24 -0.37
C ILE A 54 10.82 2.58 -1.10
N ILE A 55 11.63 3.54 -0.61
CA ILE A 55 11.72 4.88 -1.21
C ILE A 55 12.30 4.82 -2.62
N GLN A 56 13.33 4.00 -2.84
CA GLN A 56 13.95 3.83 -4.15
C GLN A 56 12.92 3.34 -5.17
N ILE A 57 12.22 2.24 -4.88
CA ILE A 57 11.26 1.63 -5.79
C ILE A 57 10.06 2.56 -6.01
N ALA A 58 9.56 3.20 -4.95
CA ALA A 58 8.50 4.20 -5.08
C ALA A 58 8.89 5.32 -6.07
N ASN A 59 10.11 5.87 -5.95
CA ASN A 59 10.59 6.90 -6.86
C ASN A 59 10.75 6.39 -8.31
N GLU A 60 11.29 5.18 -8.49
CA GLU A 60 11.41 4.53 -9.82
C GLU A 60 10.04 4.38 -10.51
N MET A 61 8.99 4.16 -9.73
CA MET A 61 7.60 4.02 -10.20
C MET A 61 6.84 5.36 -10.31
N GLY A 62 7.45 6.48 -9.92
CA GLY A 62 6.78 7.79 -9.86
C GLY A 62 5.72 7.89 -8.75
N ILE A 63 5.85 7.09 -7.69
CA ILE A 63 5.03 7.13 -6.48
C ILE A 63 5.72 8.06 -5.49
N ASP A 64 5.03 9.11 -5.04
CA ASP A 64 5.56 10.00 -4.01
C ASP A 64 5.52 9.31 -2.63
N PRO A 65 6.69 9.03 -1.99
CA PRO A 65 6.76 8.38 -0.70
C PRO A 65 6.13 9.19 0.44
N ALA A 66 5.96 10.51 0.28
CA ALA A 66 5.31 11.37 1.27
C ALA A 66 3.81 11.06 1.45
N ASN A 67 3.22 10.27 0.54
CA ASN A 67 1.86 9.77 0.69
C ASN A 67 1.72 8.67 1.78
N TYR A 68 2.83 8.16 2.31
CA TYR A 68 2.85 6.99 3.19
C TYR A 68 3.59 7.26 4.50
N GLU A 69 3.10 6.63 5.57
CA GLU A 69 3.90 6.42 6.77
C GLU A 69 4.81 5.22 6.53
N ILE A 70 6.12 5.39 6.67
CA ILE A 70 7.10 4.31 6.43
C ILE A 70 7.84 4.01 7.74
N ILE A 71 7.65 2.79 8.24
CA ILE A 71 8.35 2.25 9.41
C ILE A 71 9.55 1.45 8.91
N ASP A 72 10.75 1.95 9.23
CA ASP A 72 11.99 1.29 8.88
C ASP A 72 12.21 0.06 9.77
N LYS A 73 12.22 -1.13 9.16
CA LYS A 73 12.49 -2.40 9.82
C LYS A 73 13.34 -3.25 8.89
N THR A 74 14.65 -3.26 9.14
CA THR A 74 15.64 -4.03 8.37
C THR A 74 15.70 -5.51 8.75
N ASP A 75 15.00 -5.92 9.82
CA ASP A 75 15.01 -7.30 10.27
C ASP A 75 14.04 -8.16 9.44
N LYS A 76 14.59 -8.97 8.55
CA LYS A 76 13.84 -9.88 7.66
C LYS A 76 13.30 -11.14 8.36
N THR A 77 13.46 -11.23 9.69
CA THR A 77 13.25 -12.48 10.46
C THR A 77 11.89 -12.61 11.14
N GLU A 78 11.00 -11.63 11.06
CA GLU A 78 9.62 -11.76 11.57
C GLU A 78 8.62 -11.68 10.41
N ALA A 79 8.17 -12.86 9.98
CA ALA A 79 7.05 -13.08 9.05
C ALA A 79 5.95 -13.89 9.75
#